data_AF-A0A423J649-F1
#
_entry.id   AF-A0A423J649-F1
#
_cell.length_a   1.000
_cell.length_b   1.000
_cell.length_c   1.000
_cell.angle_alpha   90.00
_cell.angle_beta   90.00
_cell.angle_gamma   90.00
#
_symmetry.space_group_name_H-M   'P 1'
#
loop_
_entity.id
_entity.type
_entity.pdbx_description
1 polymer ?
#
loop_
_entity_poly.entity_id
_entity_poly.type
_entity_poly.pdbx_seq_one_letter_code
_entity_poly.pdbx_strand_id
1 'polypeptide(L)' 'MNTAAQNSSSLSETLQARKAHLTALLKIVDINIGKSTATQRLTISAIKAEIGLIEHKLKKR' A
#
# COMPACT_ATOMS: atom_id res chain seq x y z
N MET A 1 -4.16 -22.37 23.69
CA MET A 1 -3.60 -22.24 22.32
C MET A 1 -4.07 -20.90 21.76
N ASN A 2 -3.19 -19.90 21.68
CA ASN A 2 -3.54 -18.50 21.41
C ASN A 2 -3.63 -18.22 19.90
N THR A 3 -4.62 -18.82 19.23
CA THR A 3 -4.77 -18.77 17.76
C THR A 3 -5.17 -17.39 17.24
N ALA A 4 -5.85 -16.57 18.04
CA ALA A 4 -6.25 -15.22 17.67
C ALA A 4 -5.06 -14.25 17.53
N ALA A 5 -4.04 -14.38 18.38
CA ALA A 5 -2.86 -13.50 18.35
C ALA A 5 -1.99 -13.76 17.10
N GLN A 6 -1.85 -15.02 16.68
CA GLN A 6 -1.08 -15.41 15.49
C GLN A 6 -1.69 -14.88 14.18
N ASN A 7 -3.02 -15.02 14.02
CA ASN A 7 -3.75 -14.49 12.84
C ASN A 7 -3.71 -12.97 12.76
N SER A 8 -3.64 -12.32 13.91
CA SER A 8 -3.48 -10.89 13.98
C SER A 8 -2.06 -10.49 13.50
N SER A 9 -1.00 -11.16 13.96
CA SER A 9 0.38 -10.87 13.52
C SER A 9 0.54 -11.02 12.01
N SER A 10 0.04 -12.13 11.46
CA SER A 10 0.10 -12.40 10.02
C SER A 10 -0.63 -11.37 9.17
N LEU A 11 -1.75 -10.81 9.66
CA LEU A 11 -2.47 -9.74 8.96
C LEU A 11 -1.70 -8.42 8.98
N SER A 12 -1.01 -8.10 10.08
CA SER A 12 -0.16 -6.90 10.17
C SER A 12 1.04 -7.01 9.24
N GLU A 13 1.72 -8.16 9.24
CA GLU A 13 2.83 -8.47 8.34
C GLU A 13 2.37 -8.43 6.87
N THR A 14 1.20 -8.98 6.55
CA THR A 14 0.62 -8.93 5.21
C THR A 14 0.31 -7.50 4.77
N LEU A 15 -0.26 -6.68 5.66
CA LEU A 15 -0.52 -5.26 5.38
C LEU A 15 0.77 -4.47 5.16
N GLN A 16 1.82 -4.78 5.93
CA GLN A 16 3.13 -4.15 5.79
C GLN A 16 3.83 -4.55 4.48
N ALA A 17 3.78 -5.84 4.11
CA ALA A 17 4.27 -6.34 2.82
C ALA A 17 3.51 -5.69 1.64
N ARG A 18 2.18 -5.59 1.73
CA ARG A 18 1.34 -4.92 0.72
C ARG A 18 1.69 -3.43 0.58
N LYS A 19 1.91 -2.73 1.70
CA LYS A 19 2.38 -1.33 1.69
C LYS A 19 3.74 -1.18 1.00
N ALA A 20 4.69 -2.06 1.32
CA ALA A 20 6.02 -2.04 0.72
C ALA A 20 5.95 -2.25 -0.80
N HIS A 21 5.14 -3.23 -1.23
CA HIS A 21 4.91 -3.51 -2.65
C HIS A 21 4.26 -2.32 -3.39
N LEU A 22 3.22 -1.71 -2.82
CA LEU A 22 2.57 -0.52 -3.38
C LEU A 22 3.51 0.68 -3.48
N THR A 23 4.42 0.84 -2.51
CA THR A 23 5.43 1.90 -2.53
C THR A 23 6.45 1.67 -3.66
N ALA A 24 6.83 0.41 -3.92
CA ALA A 24 7.68 0.06 -5.05
C ALA A 24 6.98 0.33 -6.39
N LEU A 25 5.71 -0.05 -6.53
CA LEU A 25 4.90 0.26 -7.72
C LEU A 25 4.76 1.77 -7.94
N LEU A 26 4.55 2.54 -6.87
CA LEU A 26 4.49 4.00 -6.97
C LEU A 26 5.77 4.57 -7.58
N LYS A 27 6.94 4.13 -7.13
CA LYS A 27 8.23 4.56 -7.70
C LYS A 27 8.32 4.23 -9.19
N ILE A 28 7.90 3.04 -9.60
CA ILE A 28 7.90 2.64 -11.02
C ILE A 28 6.99 3.55 -11.84
N VAL A 29 5.79 3.82 -11.35
CA VAL A 29 4.81 4.67 -12.06
C VAL A 29 5.23 6.13 -12.06
N ASP A 30 5.96 6.60 -11.05
CA ASP A 30 6.42 7.99 -10.91
C ASP A 30 7.69 8.31 -11.73
N ILE A 31 8.41 7.30 -12.25
CA ILE A 31 9.65 7.43 -13.05
C ILE A 31 9.43 8.08 -14.44
N ASN A 32 8.31 8.73 -14.70
CA ASN A 32 8.03 9.29 -16.02
C ASN A 32 8.91 10.51 -16.34
N ILE A 33 9.88 10.24 -17.21
CA ILE A 33 10.63 11.19 -18.05
C ILE A 33 9.61 11.79 -19.05
N GLY A 34 8.90 12.85 -18.67
CA GLY A 34 8.00 13.60 -19.59
C GLY A 34 6.62 13.97 -19.02
N LYS A 35 5.63 14.19 -19.90
CA LYS A 35 4.26 14.56 -19.52
C LYS A 35 3.52 13.37 -18.93
N SER A 36 3.16 13.45 -17.65
CA SER A 36 2.34 12.43 -16.99
C SER A 36 0.99 12.26 -17.68
N THR A 37 0.62 11.03 -18.03
CA THR A 37 -0.67 10.73 -18.66
C THR A 37 -1.80 10.81 -17.63
N ALA A 38 -3.05 11.06 -18.07
CA ALA A 38 -4.20 11.09 -17.18
C ALA A 38 -4.35 9.77 -16.40
N THR A 39 -4.15 8.64 -17.09
CA THR A 39 -4.15 7.30 -16.49
C THR A 39 -3.07 7.17 -15.42
N GLN A 40 -1.86 7.64 -15.67
CA GLN A 40 -0.77 7.59 -14.68
C GLN A 40 -1.09 8.39 -13.42
N ARG A 41 -1.68 9.60 -13.55
CA ARG A 41 -2.13 10.40 -12.40
C ARG A 41 -3.21 9.69 -11.59
N LEU A 42 -4.16 9.05 -12.26
CA LEU A 42 -5.22 8.26 -11.62
C LEU A 42 -4.61 7.04 -10.90
N THR A 43 -3.68 6.34 -11.53
CA THR A 43 -2.97 5.21 -10.91
C THR A 43 -2.17 5.63 -9.68
N ILE A 44 -1.42 6.74 -9.74
CA ILE A 44 -0.69 7.31 -8.60
C ILE A 44 -1.66 7.64 -7.45
N SER A 45 -2.79 8.27 -7.77
CA SER A 45 -3.79 8.66 -6.77
C SER A 45 -4.42 7.43 -6.09
N ALA A 46 -4.75 6.40 -6.87
CA ALA A 46 -5.29 5.14 -6.36
C ALA A 46 -4.29 4.42 -5.45
N ILE A 47 -3.00 4.34 -5.84
CA ILE A 47 -1.95 3.73 -5.02
C ILE A 47 -1.77 4.48 -3.71
N LYS A 48 -1.75 5.82 -3.73
CA LYS A 48 -1.65 6.65 -2.52
C LYS A 48 -2.86 6.45 -1.58
N ALA A 49 -4.06 6.38 -2.13
CA ALA A 49 -5.27 6.12 -1.35
C ALA A 49 -5.25 4.74 -0.67
N GLU A 50 -4.80 3.71 -1.39
CA GLU A 50 -4.67 2.35 -0.84
C GLU A 50 -3.61 2.28 0.28
N ILE A 51 -2.47 2.95 0.10
CA ILE A 51 -1.45 3.06 1.16
C ILE A 51 -2.04 3.74 2.40
N GLY A 52 -2.78 4.85 2.24
CA GLY A 52 -3.43 5.54 3.36
C GLY A 52 -4.47 4.67 4.08
N LEU A 53 -5.24 3.87 3.33
CA LEU A 53 -6.18 2.92 3.90
C LEU A 53 -5.47 1.83 4.72
N ILE A 54 -4.35 1.30 4.21
CA ILE A 54 -3.54 0.31 4.93
C ILE A 54 -2.94 0.91 6.21
N GLU A 55 -2.42 2.13 6.16
CA GLU A 55 -1.90 2.83 7.35
C GLU A 55 -2.99 3.06 8.40
N HIS A 56 -4.20 3.44 7.98
CA HIS A 56 -5.32 3.59 8.89
C HIS A 56 -5.71 2.24 9.52
N LYS A 57 -5.70 1.13 8.76
CA LYS A 57 -5.94 -0.22 9.30
C LYS A 57 -4.86 -0.68 10.27
N LEU A 58 -3.60 -0.28 10.06
CA LEU A 58 -2.49 -0.57 10.96
C LEU A 58 -2.56 0.28 12.24
N LYS A 59 -3.02 1.54 12.17
CA LYS A 59 -3.18 2.44 13.33
C LYS A 59 -4.42 2.13 14.18
N LYS A 60 -5.49 1.57 13.60
CA LYS A 60 -6.74 1.25 14.31
C LYS A 60 -6.66 -0.01 15.17
N ARG A 61 -5.48 -0.59 15.31
CA ARG A 61 -5.24 -1.86 15.97
C ARG A 61 -4.27 -1.68 17.13
#